data_AF-A0A0B5NCB6-F1
#
_entry.id   AF-A0A0B5NCB6-F1
#
_cell.length_a   1.000
_cell.length_b   1.000
_cell.length_c   1.000
_cell.angle_alpha   90.00
_cell.angle_beta   90.00
_cell.angle_gamma   90.00
#
_symmetry.space_group_name_H-M   'P 1'
#
loop_
_entity.id
_entity.type
_entity.pdbx_description
1 polymer ?
#
loop_
_entity_poly.entity_id
_entity_poly.type
_entity_poly.pdbx_seq_one_letter_code
_entity_poly.pdbx_strand_id
1 'polypeptide(L)'
;MDKTVYVELRESPTTGYISVSNMFHMKDLESKYEHYVEICKSIGNRYESLKGYELSFLLLTVTYDGRKRSITDEDIMKAMLKLGYVTQVGNSMLGGFYLKTPKLTQLLADKLAERKSLVGII
;
A
#
# COMPACT_ATOMS: atom_id res chain seq x y z
N MET A 1 -0.17 -5.77 19.10
CA MET A 1 -0.33 -4.30 19.12
C MET A 1 -0.86 -3.89 17.77
N ASP A 2 -1.78 -2.92 17.75
CA ASP A 2 -2.34 -2.41 16.50
C ASP A 2 -1.54 -1.19 16.05
N LYS A 3 -1.22 -1.14 14.76
CA LYS A 3 -0.54 -0.01 14.13
C LYS A 3 -1.19 0.30 12.80
N THR A 4 -1.35 1.58 12.52
CA THR A 4 -1.82 2.06 11.23
C THR A 4 -0.63 2.34 10.32
N VAL A 5 -0.66 1.75 9.12
CA VAL A 5 0.43 1.80 8.14
C VAL A 5 -0.14 2.10 6.75
N TYR A 6 0.67 2.78 5.94
CA TYR A 6 0.46 2.89 4.50
C TYR A 6 1.20 1.75 3.81
N VAL A 7 0.53 1.09 2.86
CA VAL A 7 1.03 -0.07 2.14
C VAL A 7 0.93 0.15 0.64
N GLU A 8 2.03 -0.06 -0.06
CA GLU A 8 2.07 -0.14 -1.51
C GLU A 8 1.99 -1.61 -1.93
N LEU A 9 1.07 -1.92 -2.84
CA LEU A 9 0.91 -3.27 -3.36
C LEU A 9 1.53 -3.40 -4.75
N ARG A 10 2.04 -4.59 -5.06
CA ARG A 10 2.45 -4.99 -6.39
C ARG A 10 1.66 -6.21 -6.82
N GLU A 11 1.16 -6.19 -8.05
CA GLU A 11 0.56 -7.35 -8.69
C GLU A 11 1.57 -7.96 -9.66
N SER A 12 1.80 -9.27 -9.52
CA SER A 12 2.62 -10.02 -10.46
C SER A 12 1.93 -10.08 -11.82
N PRO A 13 2.57 -9.64 -12.92
CA PRO A 13 1.96 -9.66 -14.24
C PRO A 13 1.77 -11.08 -14.78
N THR A 14 2.51 -12.07 -14.26
CA THR A 14 2.44 -13.47 -14.71
C THR A 14 1.45 -14.30 -13.93
N THR A 15 1.32 -14.06 -12.62
CA THR A 15 0.48 -14.89 -11.73
C THR A 15 -0.75 -14.18 -11.19
N GLY A 16 -0.82 -12.85 -11.30
CA GLY A 16 -1.85 -12.03 -10.66
C GLY A 16 -1.72 -11.96 -9.14
N TYR A 17 -0.67 -12.54 -8.56
CA TYR A 17 -0.47 -12.54 -7.11
C TYR A 17 -0.12 -11.15 -6.60
N ILE A 18 -0.72 -10.78 -5.48
CA ILE A 18 -0.47 -9.53 -4.78
C ILE A 18 0.61 -9.74 -3.74
N SER A 19 1.59 -8.84 -3.71
CA SER A 19 2.60 -8.73 -2.66
C SER A 19 2.69 -7.30 -2.14
N VAL A 20 3.28 -7.16 -0.95
CA VAL A 20 3.66 -5.86 -0.40
C VAL A 20 4.94 -5.40 -1.08
N SER A 21 4.92 -4.25 -1.73
CA SER A 21 6.10 -3.63 -2.36
C SER A 21 6.82 -2.71 -1.38
N ASN A 22 6.04 -1.99 -0.56
CA ASN A 22 6.54 -1.03 0.41
C ASN A 22 5.54 -0.85 1.55
N MET A 23 6.04 -0.44 2.72
CA MET A 23 5.23 -0.10 3.88
C MET A 23 5.92 0.97 4.73
N PHE A 24 5.15 1.90 5.27
CA PHE A 24 5.61 2.84 6.28
C PHE A 24 4.50 3.16 7.29
N HIS A 25 4.88 3.63 8.48
CA HIS A 25 3.89 4.01 9.49
C HIS A 25 3.16 5.28 9.09
N MET A 26 1.88 5.39 9.47
CA MET A 26 1.07 6.57 9.15
C MET A 26 1.73 7.90 9.57
N LYS A 27 2.42 7.92 10.71
CA LYS A 27 3.15 9.09 11.22
C LYS A 27 4.31 9.56 10.32
N ASP A 28 4.77 8.71 9.40
CA ASP A 28 5.91 8.99 8.53
C ASP A 28 5.44 9.52 7.16
N LEU A 29 4.14 9.74 6.95
CA LEU A 29 3.59 10.17 5.65
C LEU A 29 4.20 11.48 5.16
N GLU A 30 4.27 12.50 6.01
CA GLU A 30 4.76 13.83 5.63
C GLU A 30 6.24 13.77 5.23
N SER A 31 7.09 13.13 6.03
CA SER A 31 8.52 13.00 5.72
C SER A 31 8.77 12.15 4.47
N LYS A 32 7.95 11.12 4.23
CA LYS A 32 7.99 10.34 2.98
C LYS A 32 7.59 11.18 1.76
N TYR A 33 6.56 12.01 1.90
CA TYR A 33 6.12 12.92 0.85
C TYR A 33 7.17 13.99 0.55
N GLU A 34 7.75 14.63 1.57
CA GLU A 34 8.83 15.61 1.40
C GLU A 34 10.01 15.02 0.62
N HIS A 35 10.43 13.80 0.99
CA HIS A 35 11.48 13.09 0.27
C HIS A 35 11.11 12.80 -1.19
N TYR A 36 9.86 12.40 -1.45
CA TYR A 36 9.34 12.23 -2.82
C TYR A 36 9.41 13.55 -3.63
N VAL A 37 9.00 14.66 -3.02
CA VAL A 37 9.04 15.99 -3.65
C VAL A 37 10.48 16.40 -3.96
N GLU A 38 11.43 16.18 -3.05
CA GLU A 38 12.85 16.45 -3.26
C GLU A 38 13.42 15.64 -4.43
N ILE A 39 13.11 14.34 -4.50
CA ILE A 39 13.50 13.48 -5.62
C ILE A 39 12.93 14.05 -6.93
N CYS A 40 11.63 14.34 -6.99
CA CYS A 40 10.98 14.91 -8.17
C CYS A 40 11.64 16.21 -8.62
N LYS A 41 11.92 17.12 -7.69
CA LYS A 41 12.64 18.37 -7.97
C LYS A 41 14.03 18.12 -8.53
N SER A 42 14.78 17.18 -7.97
CA SER A 42 16.15 16.87 -8.40
C SER A 42 16.24 16.36 -9.84
N ILE A 43 15.19 15.68 -10.32
CA ILE A 43 15.12 15.12 -11.68
C ILE A 43 14.26 15.97 -12.64
N GLY A 44 13.83 17.16 -12.22
CA GLY A 44 13.01 18.06 -13.03
C GLY A 44 11.58 17.58 -13.30
N ASN A 45 11.07 16.64 -12.50
CA ASN A 45 9.72 16.11 -12.64
C ASN A 45 8.70 16.92 -11.83
N ARG A 46 7.47 16.95 -12.34
CA ARG A 46 6.32 17.41 -11.55
C ARG A 46 6.09 16.44 -10.38
N TYR A 47 5.62 16.99 -9.28
CA TYR A 47 5.18 16.24 -8.12
C TYR A 47 3.69 16.51 -7.87
N GLU A 48 2.99 15.52 -7.35
CA GLU A 48 1.59 15.66 -6.94
C GLU A 48 1.46 16.31 -5.56
N SER A 49 0.24 16.66 -5.16
CA SER A 49 -0.06 17.12 -3.80
C SER A 49 0.10 15.98 -2.78
N LEU A 50 0.26 16.31 -1.49
CA LEU A 50 0.30 15.31 -0.41
C LEU A 50 -0.91 14.36 -0.46
N LYS A 51 -2.09 14.89 -0.79
CA LYS A 51 -3.29 14.08 -0.92
C LYS A 51 -3.21 13.09 -2.08
N GLY A 52 -2.72 13.53 -3.24
CA GLY A 52 -2.48 12.65 -4.38
C GLY A 52 -1.48 11.54 -4.04
N TYR A 53 -0.39 11.93 -3.36
CA TYR A 53 0.64 11.00 -2.92
C TYR A 53 0.08 9.94 -1.98
N GLU A 54 -0.70 10.35 -0.96
CA GLU A 54 -1.37 9.46 -0.01
C GLU A 54 -2.25 8.40 -0.71
N LEU A 55 -2.96 8.78 -1.78
CA LEU A 55 -3.84 7.88 -2.53
C LEU A 55 -3.10 6.74 -3.26
N SER A 56 -1.78 6.85 -3.42
CA SER A 56 -0.93 5.77 -3.95
C SER A 56 -0.84 4.57 -3.01
N PHE A 57 -1.26 4.72 -1.76
CA PHE A 57 -1.13 3.72 -0.73
C PHE A 57 -2.49 3.29 -0.15
N LEU A 58 -2.51 2.06 0.36
CA LEU A 58 -3.59 1.54 1.19
C LEU A 58 -3.30 1.82 2.65
N LEU A 59 -4.23 2.46 3.34
CA LEU A 59 -4.17 2.63 4.79
C LEU A 59 -4.74 1.38 5.46
N LEU A 60 -3.94 0.70 6.27
CA LEU A 60 -4.31 -0.53 6.95
C LEU A 60 -4.00 -0.44 8.44
N THR A 61 -4.91 -0.93 9.27
CA THR A 61 -4.62 -1.24 10.67
C THR A 61 -4.14 -2.69 10.75
N VAL A 62 -2.89 -2.87 11.14
CA VAL A 62 -2.23 -4.17 11.21
C VAL A 62 -1.98 -4.53 12.67
N THR A 63 -2.46 -5.70 13.06
CA THR A 63 -2.15 -6.31 14.36
C THR A 63 -0.91 -7.17 14.21
N TYR A 64 0.15 -6.87 14.97
CA TYR A 64 1.35 -7.70 15.01
C TYR A 64 1.79 -7.99 16.46
N ASP A 65 2.55 -9.06 16.65
CA ASP A 65 3.15 -9.38 17.95
C ASP A 65 4.27 -8.38 18.24
N GLY A 66 4.12 -7.59 19.30
CA GLY A 66 5.10 -6.57 19.70
C GLY A 66 6.45 -7.15 20.15
N ARG A 67 6.54 -8.48 20.34
CA ARG A 67 7.84 -9.18 20.50
C ARG A 67 8.60 -9.27 19.19
N LYS A 68 7.90 -9.23 18.04
CA LYS A 68 8.53 -9.08 16.73
C LYS A 68 9.04 -7.65 16.60
N ARG A 69 10.27 -7.49 16.08
CA ARG A 69 10.91 -6.17 15.92
C ARG A 69 10.21 -5.28 14.90
N SER A 70 9.44 -5.86 13.97
CA SER A 70 8.77 -5.12 12.89
C SER A 70 7.48 -5.82 12.44
N ILE A 71 6.61 -5.05 11.79
CA ILE A 71 5.46 -5.57 11.04
C ILE A 71 6.00 -6.33 9.82
N THR A 72 5.50 -7.54 9.58
CA THR A 72 5.89 -8.37 8.43
C THR A 72 4.85 -8.31 7.32
N ASP A 73 5.25 -8.65 6.09
CA ASP A 73 4.33 -8.74 4.95
C ASP A 73 3.16 -9.70 5.25
N GLU A 74 3.43 -10.81 5.93
CA GLU A 74 2.39 -11.75 6.36
C GLU A 74 1.38 -11.13 7.34
N ASP A 75 1.83 -10.25 8.25
CA ASP A 75 0.91 -9.54 9.16
C ASP A 75 0.00 -8.59 8.35
N ILE A 76 0.54 -7.94 7.31
CA ILE A 76 -0.23 -7.08 6.38
C ILE A 76 -1.22 -7.92 5.57
N MET A 77 -0.78 -9.04 4.97
CA MET A 77 -1.66 -9.89 4.17
C MET A 77 -2.79 -10.50 5.00
N LYS A 78 -2.53 -10.85 6.26
CA LYS A 78 -3.59 -11.26 7.21
C LYS A 78 -4.59 -10.15 7.49
N ALA A 79 -4.14 -8.91 7.66
CA ALA A 79 -5.04 -7.76 7.81
C ALA A 79 -5.90 -7.55 6.55
N MET A 80 -5.30 -7.66 5.36
CA MET A 80 -6.02 -7.57 4.09
C MET A 80 -7.04 -8.71 3.89
N LEU A 81 -6.69 -9.93 4.29
CA LEU A 81 -7.58 -11.09 4.26
C LEU A 81 -8.80 -10.86 5.17
N LYS A 82 -8.58 -10.36 6.39
CA LYS A 82 -9.65 -10.01 7.34
C LYS A 82 -10.60 -8.94 6.80
N LEU A 83 -10.08 -7.98 6.03
CA LEU A 83 -10.88 -6.93 5.39
C LEU A 83 -11.59 -7.39 4.10
N GLY A 84 -11.31 -8.63 3.65
CA GLY A 84 -11.84 -9.17 2.40
C GLY A 84 -11.26 -8.49 1.16
N TYR A 85 -10.03 -7.98 1.25
CA TYR A 85 -9.34 -7.37 0.11
C TYR A 85 -8.60 -8.41 -0.73
N VAL A 86 -8.12 -9.49 -0.12
CA VAL A 86 -7.44 -10.57 -0.82
C VAL A 86 -8.04 -11.92 -0.45
N THR A 87 -7.82 -12.91 -1.32
CA THR A 87 -8.11 -14.33 -1.06
C THR A 87 -6.80 -15.10 -1.12
N GLN A 88 -6.52 -15.92 -0.10
CA GLN A 88 -5.38 -16.82 -0.12
C GLN A 88 -5.69 -18.03 -1.03
N VAL A 89 -4.82 -18.27 -2.01
CA VAL A 89 -4.96 -19.36 -3.00
C VAL A 89 -3.89 -20.43 -2.89
N GLY A 90 -2.91 -20.23 -2.00
CA GLY A 90 -1.91 -21.23 -1.69
C GLY A 90 -0.94 -20.75 -0.62
N ASN A 91 0.05 -21.58 -0.32
CA ASN A 91 1.15 -21.24 0.58
C ASN A 91 2.46 -21.89 0.12
N SER A 92 3.55 -21.37 0.66
CA SER A 92 4.89 -21.92 0.54
C SER A 92 5.66 -21.71 1.84
N MET A 93 6.89 -22.22 1.92
CA MET A 93 7.80 -21.89 3.03
C MET A 93 8.11 -20.39 3.14
N LEU A 94 7.90 -19.61 2.06
CA LEU A 94 8.18 -18.18 2.00
C LEU A 94 6.95 -17.30 2.27
N GLY A 95 5.77 -17.89 2.47
CA GLY A 95 4.53 -17.14 2.74
C GLY A 95 3.34 -17.60 1.89
N GLY A 96 2.20 -16.95 2.10
CA GLY A 96 0.97 -17.20 1.36
C GLY A 96 0.99 -16.63 -0.07
N PHE A 97 0.23 -17.25 -0.97
CA PHE A 97 -0.09 -16.70 -2.28
C PHE A 97 -1.48 -16.09 -2.24
N TYR A 98 -1.63 -14.85 -2.70
CA TYR A 98 -2.86 -14.08 -2.55
C TYR A 98 -3.29 -13.44 -3.86
N LEU A 99 -4.59 -13.53 -4.17
CA LEU A 99 -5.21 -12.81 -5.27
C LEU A 99 -6.07 -11.66 -4.75
N LYS A 100 -6.16 -10.58 -5.52
CA LYS A 100 -7.08 -9.47 -5.23
C LYS A 100 -8.54 -9.90 -5.38
N THR A 101 -9.38 -9.40 -4.50
CA THR A 101 -10.84 -9.54 -4.64
C THR A 101 -11.41 -8.42 -5.53
N PRO A 102 -12.66 -8.55 -6.01
CA PRO A 102 -13.37 -7.44 -6.64
C PRO A 102 -13.43 -6.19 -5.76
N LYS A 103 -13.56 -6.37 -4.44
CA LYS A 103 -13.58 -5.27 -3.45
C LYS A 103 -12.29 -4.46 -3.47
N LEU A 104 -11.14 -5.13 -3.47
CA LEU A 104 -9.84 -4.44 -3.57
C LEU A 104 -9.66 -3.79 -4.94
N THR A 105 -10.06 -4.48 -6.01
CA THR A 105 -10.00 -3.92 -7.38
C THR A 105 -10.77 -2.60 -7.47
N GLN A 106 -11.99 -2.56 -6.95
CA GLN A 106 -12.80 -1.35 -6.94
C GLN A 106 -12.15 -0.24 -6.10
N LEU A 107 -11.70 -0.56 -4.88
CA LEU A 107 -11.04 0.41 -4.00
C LEU A 107 -9.80 1.06 -4.66
N LEU A 108 -8.98 0.26 -5.35
CA LEU A 108 -7.80 0.77 -6.06
C LEU A 108 -8.20 1.63 -7.25
N ALA A 109 -9.28 1.26 -7.97
CA ALA A 109 -9.81 2.06 -9.07
C ALA A 109 -10.34 3.42 -8.59
N ASP A 110 -11.09 3.44 -7.47
CA ASP A 110 -11.63 4.67 -6.88
C ASP A 110 -10.51 5.61 -6.44
N LYS A 111 -9.50 5.08 -5.74
CA LYS A 111 -8.30 5.84 -5.34
C LYS A 111 -7.55 6.40 -6.55
N LEU A 112 -7.40 5.61 -7.61
CA LEU A 112 -6.75 6.06 -8.83
C LEU A 112 -7.55 7.16 -9.54
N ALA A 113 -8.88 7.06 -9.56
CA ALA A 113 -9.75 8.07 -10.13
C ALA A 113 -9.66 9.39 -9.34
N GLU A 114 -9.70 9.33 -8.02
CA GLU A 114 -9.49 10.50 -7.14
C GLU A 114 -8.09 11.10 -7.34
N ARG A 115 -7.04 10.27 -7.39
CA ARG A 115 -5.68 10.77 -7.63
C ARG A 115 -5.57 11.50 -8.97
N LYS A 116 -6.19 10.97 -10.03
CA LYS A 116 -6.22 11.60 -11.36
C LYS A 116 -6.98 12.93 -11.37
N SER A 117 -8.05 13.08 -10.58
CA SER A 117 -8.80 14.35 -10.51
C SER A 117 -8.01 15.46 -9.82
N LEU A 118 -7.02 15.11 -8.99
CA LEU A 118 -6.09 16.06 -8.37
C LEU A 118 -4.99 16.54 -9.33
N VAL A 119 -4.72 15.81 -10.41
CA VAL A 119 -3.75 16.18 -11.47
C VAL A 119 -4.37 17.27 -12.36
N GLY A 120 -4.40 18.49 -11.84
CA GLY A 120 -5.05 19.65 -12.45
C GLY A 120 -5.43 20.73 -11.44
N ILE A 121 -5.41 20.40 -10.14
CA ILE A 121 -5.53 21.34 -9.02
C ILE A 121 -4.10 21.64 -8.54
N ILE A 122 -3.33 22.40 -9.32
CA ILE A 122 -2.02 22.95 -8.95
C ILE A 122 -2.00 24.41 -9.36
#